data_AF-A0A1J5LDC8-F1
#
_entry.id   AF-A0A1J5LDC8-F1
#
_cell.length_a   1.000
_cell.length_b   1.000
_cell.length_c   1.000
_cell.angle_alpha   90.00
_cell.angle_beta   90.00
_cell.angle_gamma   90.00
#
_symmetry.space_group_name_H-M   'P 1'
#
loop_
_entity.id
_entity.type
_entity.pdbx_description
1 polymer ?
#
loop_
_entity_poly.entity_id
_entity_poly.type
_entity_poly.pdbx_seq_one_letter_code
_entity_poly.pdbx_strand_id
1 'polypeptide(L)' 'MQDLTSRLFTLARPRLLSRAARIGADDYSRSRDLKRLLGAAIPNRQSLLLIRLLDLEAEQDAARRNSSPGSP' A
#
# COMPACT_ATOMS: atom_id res chain seq x y z
N MET A 1 -17.75 10.43 -6.31
CA MET A 1 -16.66 9.46 -6.56
C MET A 1 -15.44 10.00 -5.87
N GLN A 2 -14.83 9.28 -4.92
CA GLN A 2 -13.54 9.73 -4.39
C GLN A 2 -12.49 9.55 -5.49
N ASP A 3 -11.92 10.66 -5.92
CA ASP A 3 -10.87 10.67 -6.95
C ASP A 3 -9.67 9.87 -6.43
N LEU A 4 -9.26 8.87 -7.21
CA LEU A 4 -8.11 8.01 -6.94
C LEU A 4 -6.86 8.83 -6.60
N THR A 5 -6.71 9.97 -7.28
CA THR A 5 -5.67 10.97 -7.06
C THR A 5 -5.71 11.56 -5.65
N SER A 6 -6.89 11.95 -5.17
CA SER A 6 -7.06 12.49 -3.81
C SER A 6 -6.64 11.46 -2.76
N ARG A 7 -7.04 10.19 -2.94
CA ARG A 7 -6.61 9.08 -2.05
C ARG A 7 -5.10 8.90 -2.02
N LEU A 8 -4.44 9.01 -3.17
CA LEU A 8 -2.97 8.94 -3.26
C LEU A 8 -2.31 10.12 -2.53
N PHE A 9 -2.85 11.33 -2.64
CA PHE A 9 -2.30 12.51 -1.96
C PHE A 9 -2.51 12.47 -0.44
N THR A 10 -3.61 11.88 0.02
CA THR A 10 -3.89 11.71 1.47
C THR A 10 -3.12 10.55 2.12
N LEU A 11 -2.31 9.82 1.35
CA LEU A 11 -1.58 8.66 1.83
C LEU A 11 -0.42 9.08 2.75
N ALA A 12 -0.68 9.11 4.05
CA ALA A 12 0.29 9.54 5.06
C ALA A 12 1.20 8.39 5.51
N ARG A 13 2.22 8.03 4.70
CA ARG A 13 3.22 7.03 5.10
C ARG A 13 4.34 7.64 5.97
N PRO A 14 4.73 6.99 7.08
CA PRO A 14 5.95 7.33 7.83
C PRO A 14 7.18 7.33 6.93
N ARG A 15 8.08 8.31 7.11
CA ARG A 15 9.30 8.46 6.28
C ARG A 15 10.17 7.21 6.25
N LEU A 16 10.20 6.44 7.33
CA LEU A 16 10.93 5.17 7.41
C LEU A 16 10.40 4.13 6.40
N LEU A 17 9.07 3.96 6.31
CA LEU A 17 8.46 3.01 5.37
C LEU A 17 8.63 3.47 3.93
N SER A 18 8.49 4.76 3.66
CA SER A 18 8.76 5.30 2.32
C SER A 18 10.22 5.10 1.90
N ARG A 19 11.16 5.21 2.85
CA ARG A 19 12.58 4.95 2.60
C ARG A 19 12.86 3.46 2.35
N ALA A 20 12.29 2.58 3.16
CA ALA A 20 12.40 1.14 2.96
C ALA A 20 11.82 0.70 1.60
N ALA A 21 10.66 1.22 1.22
CA ALA A 21 10.05 0.98 -0.08
C ALA A 21 10.96 1.45 -1.22
N ARG A 22 11.64 2.59 -1.07
CA ARG A 22 12.58 3.09 -2.08
C ARG A 22 13.83 2.23 -2.21
N ILE A 23 14.34 1.68 -1.11
CA ILE A 23 15.48 0.75 -1.14
C ILE A 23 15.05 -0.56 -1.83
N GLY A 24 13.87 -1.09 -1.52
CA GLY A 24 13.35 -2.30 -2.15
C GLY A 24 12.78 -2.10 -3.56
N ALA A 25 12.74 -0.85 -4.07
CA ALA A 25 12.18 -0.55 -5.39
C ALA A 25 13.06 -1.11 -6.52
N ASP A 26 14.37 -1.16 -6.32
CA ASP A 26 15.31 -1.70 -7.32
C ASP A 26 15.09 -3.21 -7.55
N ASP A 27 14.70 -3.93 -6.50
CA ASP A 27 14.39 -5.37 -6.56
C ASP A 27 12.90 -5.66 -6.85
N TYR A 28 12.07 -4.63 -7.02
CA TYR A 28 10.63 -4.80 -7.20
C TYR A 28 10.30 -5.42 -8.57
N SER A 29 9.61 -6.56 -8.54
CA SER A 29 9.06 -7.22 -9.73
C SER A 29 7.55 -7.26 -9.64
N ARG A 30 6.87 -6.47 -10.48
CA ARG A 30 5.40 -6.40 -10.51
C ARG A 30 4.76 -7.79 -10.59
N SER A 31 5.25 -8.66 -11.46
CA SER A 31 4.67 -10.00 -11.68
C SER A 31 4.76 -10.90 -10.44
N ARG A 32 5.89 -10.85 -9.74
CA ARG A 32 6.17 -11.67 -8.54
C ARG A 32 5.51 -11.08 -7.31
N ASP A 33 5.78 -9.80 -7.04
CA ASP A 33 5.44 -9.16 -5.78
C ASP A 33 3.95 -8.83 -5.71
N LEU A 34 3.34 -8.42 -6.84
CA LEU A 34 1.90 -8.18 -6.87
C LEU A 34 1.10 -9.47 -6.69
N LYS A 35 1.55 -10.59 -7.29
CA LYS A 35 0.93 -11.91 -7.10
C LYS A 35 1.05 -12.38 -5.66
N ARG A 36 2.16 -12.07 -4.98
CA ARG A 36 2.34 -12.38 -3.56
C ARG A 36 1.41 -11.55 -2.67
N LEU A 37 1.18 -10.29 -3.00
CA LEU A 37 0.34 -9.36 -2.23
C LEU A 37 -1.17 -9.58 -2.46
N LEU A 38 -1.59 -9.77 -3.70
CA LEU A 38 -3.01 -9.88 -4.09
C LEU A 38 -3.47 -11.34 -4.31
N GLY A 39 -2.54 -12.30 -4.29
CA GLY A 39 -2.82 -13.70 -4.58
C GLY A 39 -3.19 -13.95 -6.05
N ALA A 40 -4.06 -14.94 -6.28
CA ALA A 40 -4.54 -15.30 -7.62
C ALA A 40 -5.55 -14.30 -8.22
N ALA A 41 -6.04 -13.33 -7.43
CA ALA A 41 -7.10 -12.41 -7.80
C ALA A 41 -6.56 -11.03 -8.27
N ILE A 42 -5.49 -11.02 -9.07
CA ILE A 42 -4.96 -9.77 -9.62
C ILE A 42 -5.93 -9.25 -10.69
N PRO A 43 -6.53 -8.06 -10.51
CA PRO A 43 -7.41 -7.50 -11.53
C PRO A 43 -6.61 -7.12 -12.78
N ASN A 44 -7.11 -7.48 -13.97
CA ASN A 44 -6.50 -7.05 -15.24
C ASN A 44 -6.59 -5.52 -15.44
N ARG A 45 -7.59 -4.86 -14.81
CA ARG A 45 -7.74 -3.41 -14.87
C ARG A 45 -6.85 -2.73 -13.83
N GLN A 46 -5.98 -1.84 -14.31
CA GLN A 46 -5.05 -1.08 -13.47
C GLN A 46 -5.76 -0.24 -12.39
N SER A 47 -6.92 0.33 -12.69
CA SER A 47 -7.70 1.11 -11.72
C SER A 47 -8.17 0.28 -10.54
N LEU A 48 -8.70 -0.93 -10.78
CA LEU A 48 -9.15 -1.85 -9.74
C LEU A 48 -7.98 -2.36 -8.90
N LEU A 49 -6.85 -2.63 -9.55
CA LEU A 49 -5.60 -3.02 -8.90
C LEU A 49 -5.13 -1.91 -7.96
N LEU A 50 -5.14 -0.64 -8.39
CA LEU A 50 -4.73 0.48 -7.56
C LEU A 50 -5.66 0.70 -6.37
N ILE A 51 -6.98 0.55 -6.57
CA ILE A 51 -7.96 0.62 -5.48
C ILE A 51 -7.66 -0.46 -4.43
N ARG A 52 -7.45 -1.71 -4.85
CA ARG A 52 -7.10 -2.82 -3.93
C ARG A 52 -5.82 -2.55 -3.15
N LEU A 53 -4.78 -2.01 -3.82
CA LEU A 53 -3.53 -1.67 -3.15
C LEU A 53 -3.70 -0.54 -2.14
N LEU A 54 -4.55 0.45 -2.44
CA LEU A 54 -4.88 1.54 -1.53
C LEU A 54 -5.65 1.04 -0.31
N ASP A 55 -6.60 0.12 -0.50
CA ASP A 55 -7.37 -0.46 0.60
C ASP A 55 -6.45 -1.26 1.54
N LEU A 56 -5.56 -2.11 0.99
CA LEU A 56 -4.56 -2.83 1.78
C LEU A 56 -3.62 -1.91 2.55
N GLU A 57 -3.19 -0.81 1.93
CA GLU A 57 -2.34 0.17 2.60
C GLU A 57 -3.07 0.86 3.76
N ALA A 58 -4.35 1.20 3.58
CA ALA A 58 -5.16 1.81 4.62
C ALA A 58 -5.36 0.88 5.83
N GLU A 59 -5.57 -0.42 5.58
CA GLU A 59 -5.66 -1.44 6.63
C GLU A 59 -4.34 -1.56 7.42
N GLN A 60 -3.21 -1.60 6.72
CA GLN A 60 -1.89 -1.65 7.35
C GLN A 60 -1.57 -0.37 8.15
N ASP A 61 -1.98 0.79 7.63
CA ASP A 61 -1.83 2.07 8.31
C ASP A 61 -2.66 2.14 9.60
N ALA A 62 -3.93 1.71 9.52
CA ALA A 62 -4.82 1.63 10.67
C ALA A 62 -4.27 0.65 11.74
N ALA A 63 -3.86 -0.54 11.33
CA ALA A 63 -3.26 -1.52 12.23
C ALA A 63 -2.01 -0.97 12.94
N ARG A 64 -1.14 -0.27 12.20
CA ARG A 64 0.07 0.36 12.77
C ARG A 64 -0.25 1.47 13.76
N ARG A 65 -1.25 2.31 13.48
CA ARG A 65 -1.71 3.37 14.39
C ARG A 65 -2.32 2.80 15.66
N ASN A 66 -3.11 1.74 15.52
CA ASN A 66 -3.77 1.06 16.64
C ASN A 66 -2.80 0.23 17.48
N SER A 67 -1.72 -0.27 16.86
CA SER A 67 -0.70 -1.10 17.50
C SER A 67 0.52 -0.30 17.99
N SER A 68 0.44 1.03 18.10
CA SER A 68 1.53 1.83 18.70
C SER A 68 1.87 1.30 20.10
N PRO A 69 3.05 0.70 20.31
CA PRO A 69 3.52 0.34 21.63
C PRO A 69 4.06 1.63 22.25
N GLY A 70 3.14 2.43 22.79
CA GLY A 70 3.44 3.77 23.28
C GLY A 70 2.21 4.52 23.79
N SER A 71 1.20 3.81 24.28
CA SER A 71 0.22 4.44 25.17
C SER A 71 0.84 4.54 26.57
N PRO A 72 0.73 5.70 27.26
CA PRO A 72 1.22 5.89 28.62
C PRO A 72 0.52 4.98 29.64
#